data_AF-A0A964XE93-F1
#
_entry.id   AF-A0A964XE93-F1
#
_cell.length_a   1.000
_cell.length_b   1.000
_cell.length_c   1.000
_cell.angle_alpha   90.00
_cell.angle_beta   90.00
_cell.angle_gamma   90.00
#
_symmetry.space_group_name_H-M   'P 1'
#
loop_
_entity.id
_entity.type
_entity.pdbx_description
1 polymer ?
#
loop_
_entity_poly.entity_id
_entity_poly.type
_entity_poly.pdbx_seq_one_letter_code
_entity_poly.pdbx_strand_id
1 'polypeptide(L)'
;MAQYLDIKAQHPDELLFFRMGDFYELFFADARRAAEILDITLTARGEHEGQPIPMAGVPYHAAENYLARLIRAGERVAICEQTETPAEARKRGSKAVVRREIVRIV
;
A
#
# COMPACT_ATOMS: atom_id res chain seq x y z
N MET A 1 -3.03 -0.64 10.88
CA MET A 1 -3.35 0.57 10.11
C MET A 1 -2.46 1.75 10.49
N ALA A 2 -2.07 1.93 11.76
CA ALA A 2 -1.16 3.01 12.21
C ALA A 2 0.04 3.27 11.27
N GLN A 3 0.93 2.29 11.04
CA GLN A 3 2.09 2.46 10.16
C GLN A 3 1.72 2.90 8.73
N TYR A 4 0.60 2.43 8.16
CA TYR A 4 0.15 2.89 6.85
C TYR A 4 -0.29 4.35 6.88
N LEU A 5 -1.10 4.74 7.87
CA LEU A 5 -1.58 6.11 8.04
C LEU A 5 -0.42 7.09 8.29
N ASP A 6 0.56 6.69 9.09
CA ASP A 6 1.74 7.52 9.40
C ASP A 6 2.59 7.79 8.14
N ILE A 7 2.72 6.80 7.25
CA ILE A 7 3.44 6.96 5.98
C ILE A 7 2.59 7.74 4.98
N LYS A 8 1.29 7.45 4.88
CA LYS A 8 0.37 8.17 3.98
C LYS A 8 0.26 9.65 4.36
N ALA A 9 0.33 10.00 5.64
CA ALA A 9 0.31 11.39 6.10
C ALA A 9 1.50 12.21 5.60
N GLN A 10 2.62 11.56 5.29
CA GLN A 10 3.80 12.20 4.67
C GLN A 10 3.66 12.34 3.14
N HIS A 11 2.73 11.60 2.55
CA HIS A 11 2.46 11.49 1.11
C HIS A 11 0.96 11.61 0.81
N PRO A 12 0.32 12.75 1.19
CA PRO A 12 -1.13 12.88 1.10
C PRO A 12 -1.65 12.84 -0.35
N ASP A 13 -0.86 13.36 -1.28
CA ASP A 13 -1.25 13.55 -2.69
C ASP A 13 -0.83 12.40 -3.61
N GLU A 14 0.06 11.51 -3.16
CA GLU A 14 0.50 10.36 -3.95
C GLU A 14 -0.28 9.09 -3.59
N LEU A 15 -0.61 8.26 -4.59
CA LEU A 15 -1.09 6.90 -4.31
C LEU A 15 0.00 6.11 -3.58
N LEU A 16 -0.36 5.43 -2.49
CA LEU A 16 0.60 4.66 -1.69
C LEU A 16 0.55 3.17 -2.03
N PHE A 17 1.56 2.69 -2.75
CA PHE A 17 1.82 1.26 -2.91
C PHE A 17 2.49 0.73 -1.63
N PHE A 18 1.69 0.15 -0.73
CA PHE A 18 2.17 -0.35 0.56
C PHE A 18 2.49 -1.85 0.51
N ARG A 19 3.77 -2.22 0.60
CA ARG A 19 4.21 -3.61 0.49
C ARG A 19 3.70 -4.47 1.64
N MET A 20 2.88 -5.47 1.32
CA MET A 20 2.38 -6.47 2.26
C MET A 20 2.56 -7.87 1.69
N GLY A 21 3.59 -8.58 2.13
CA GLY A 21 3.82 -9.97 1.69
C GLY A 21 4.17 -10.00 0.21
N ASP A 22 3.29 -10.53 -0.65
CA ASP A 22 3.47 -10.61 -2.11
C ASP A 22 2.58 -9.64 -2.91
N PHE A 23 1.97 -8.67 -2.20
CA PHE A 23 1.17 -7.61 -2.81
C PHE A 23 1.70 -6.22 -2.48
N TYR A 24 1.38 -5.26 -3.34
CA TYR A 24 1.21 -3.86 -2.95
C TYR A 24 -0.27 -3.64 -2.69
N GLU A 25 -0.60 -3.24 -1.47
CA GLU A 25 -1.96 -2.91 -1.06
C GLU A 25 -2.11 -1.40 -0.97
N LEU A 26 -3.28 -0.91 -1.37
CA LEU A 26 -3.73 0.46 -1.19
C LEU A 26 -4.98 0.44 -0.33
N PHE A 27 -5.21 1.49 0.47
CA PHE A 27 -6.36 1.58 1.35
C PHE A 27 -7.13 2.89 1.17
N PHE A 28 -8.37 2.93 1.64
CA PHE A 28 -9.22 4.13 1.67
C PHE A 28 -9.45 4.75 0.28
N ALA A 29 -9.14 6.05 0.10
CA ALA A 29 -9.31 6.75 -1.17
C ALA A 29 -8.39 6.20 -2.26
N ASP A 30 -7.13 5.91 -1.90
CA ASP A 30 -6.14 5.34 -2.81
C ASP A 30 -6.61 3.99 -3.38
N ALA A 31 -7.23 3.15 -2.54
CA ALA A 31 -7.82 1.89 -2.99
C ALA A 31 -8.91 2.09 -4.04
N ARG A 32 -9.84 3.02 -3.80
CA ARG A 32 -10.94 3.32 -4.73
C ARG A 32 -10.41 3.85 -6.04
N ARG A 33 -9.45 4.77 -5.98
CA ARG A 33 -8.84 5.41 -7.15
C ARG A 33 -8.03 4.42 -7.98
N ALA A 34 -7.19 3.61 -7.34
CA ALA A 34 -6.42 2.59 -8.03
C ALA A 34 -7.32 1.50 -8.62
N ALA A 35 -8.37 1.08 -7.91
CA ALA A 35 -9.33 0.10 -8.43
C ALA A 35 -10.01 0.57 -9.72
N GLU A 36 -10.43 1.84 -9.76
CA GLU A 36 -11.03 2.46 -10.94
C GLU A 36 -10.05 2.52 -12.13
N ILE A 37 -8.84 3.06 -11.93
CA ILE A 37 -7.86 3.23 -13.02
C ILE A 37 -7.34 1.88 -13.54
N LEU A 38 -7.07 0.97 -12.60
CA LEU A 38 -6.44 -0.31 -12.91
C LEU A 38 -7.44 -1.39 -13.33
N ASP A 39 -8.74 -1.13 -13.17
CA ASP A 39 -9.81 -2.11 -13.39
C ASP A 39 -9.54 -3.39 -12.59
N ILE A 40 -9.32 -3.22 -11.28
CA ILE A 40 -9.08 -4.31 -10.33
C ILE A 40 -10.15 -4.31 -9.24
N THR A 41 -10.31 -5.46 -8.58
CA THR A 41 -11.32 -5.62 -7.53
C THR A 41 -11.06 -4.67 -6.37
N LEU A 42 -12.05 -3.82 -6.06
CA LEU A 42 -12.17 -3.11 -4.80
C LEU A 42 -12.82 -4.03 -3.77
N THR A 43 -12.12 -4.33 -2.68
CA THR A 43 -12.61 -5.11 -1.55
C THR A 43 -12.50 -4.29 -0.26
N ALA A 44 -12.63 -4.92 0.90
CA ALA A 44 -12.43 -4.30 2.19
C ALA A 44 -11.59 -5.17 3.14
N ARG A 45 -10.90 -4.53 4.09
CA ARG A 45 -10.07 -5.21 5.11
C ARG A 45 -10.34 -4.68 6.51
N GLY A 46 -11.05 -5.47 7.30
CA GLY A 46 -11.38 -5.09 8.68
C GLY A 46 -12.10 -3.74 8.75
N GLU A 47 -11.99 -3.08 9.89
CA GLU A 47 -12.68 -1.81 10.16
C GLU A 47 -11.72 -0.76 10.74
N HIS A 48 -11.99 0.50 10.42
CA HIS A 48 -11.39 1.67 11.05
C HIS A 48 -12.52 2.63 11.44
N GLU A 49 -12.57 3.03 12.71
CA GLU A 49 -13.64 3.89 13.24
C GLU A 49 -15.06 3.33 12.99
N GLY A 50 -15.21 2.00 13.04
CA GLY A 50 -16.48 1.31 12.80
C GLY A 50 -16.91 1.24 11.33
N GLN A 51 -16.04 1.63 10.39
CA GLN A 51 -16.30 1.55 8.95
C GLN A 51 -15.34 0.57 8.27
N PRO A 52 -15.82 -0.25 7.30
CA PRO A 52 -14.95 -1.13 6.53
C PRO A 52 -13.86 -0.35 5.79
N ILE A 53 -12.61 -0.81 5.85
CA ILE A 53 -11.50 -0.14 5.16
C ILE A 53 -11.48 -0.59 3.70
N PRO A 54 -11.74 0.29 2.71
CA PRO A 54 -11.61 -0.05 1.31
C PRO A 54 -10.17 -0.48 1.01
N MET A 55 -10.00 -1.53 0.22
CA MET A 55 -8.70 -2.10 -0.12
C MET A 55 -8.68 -2.55 -1.58
N ALA A 56 -7.58 -2.26 -2.25
CA ALA A 56 -7.25 -2.83 -3.56
C ALA A 56 -5.77 -3.23 -3.54
N GLY A 57 -5.37 -4.16 -4.40
CA GLY A 57 -3.99 -4.60 -4.41
C GLY A 57 -3.54 -5.19 -5.73
N VAL A 58 -2.24 -5.10 -5.97
CA VAL A 58 -1.58 -5.65 -7.16
C VAL A 58 -0.46 -6.59 -6.75
N PRO A 59 -0.22 -7.70 -7.48
CA PRO A 59 0.90 -8.59 -7.18
C PRO A 59 2.23 -7.88 -7.38
N TYR A 60 3.15 -8.00 -6.42
CA TYR A 60 4.44 -7.31 -6.46
C TYR A 60 5.27 -7.67 -7.68
N HIS A 61 5.30 -8.94 -8.05
CA HIS A 61 6.03 -9.42 -9.23
C HIS A 61 5.48 -8.86 -10.55
N ALA A 62 4.28 -8.28 -10.55
CA ALA A 62 3.64 -7.67 -11.72
C ALA A 62 3.46 -6.15 -11.57
N ALA A 63 3.95 -5.56 -10.47
CA ALA A 63 3.64 -4.18 -10.07
C ALA A 63 4.09 -3.13 -11.09
N GLU A 64 5.20 -3.36 -11.80
CA GLU A 64 5.72 -2.46 -12.84
C GLU A 64 4.67 -2.15 -13.92
N ASN A 65 3.88 -3.14 -14.35
CA ASN A 65 2.84 -2.95 -15.37
C ASN A 65 1.68 -2.09 -14.84
N TYR A 66 1.28 -2.30 -13.59
CA TYR A 66 0.22 -1.51 -12.96
C TYR A 66 0.69 -0.08 -12.68
N LEU A 67 1.93 0.07 -12.22
CA LEU A 67 2.57 1.36 -12.00
C LEU A 67 2.60 2.20 -13.29
N ALA A 68 3.00 1.60 -14.41
CA ALA A 68 2.99 2.27 -15.70
C ALA A 68 1.59 2.76 -16.12
N ARG A 69 0.53 2.01 -15.78
CA ARG A 69 -0.86 2.43 -16.04
C ARG A 69 -1.28 3.61 -15.16
N LEU A 70 -0.92 3.60 -13.88
CA LEU A 70 -1.19 4.73 -12.97
C LEU A 70 -0.51 6.02 -13.42
N ILE A 71 0.77 5.94 -13.79
CA ILE A 71 1.54 7.09 -14.28
C ILE A 71 0.91 7.67 -15.57
N ARG A 72 0.50 6.80 -16.50
CA ARG A 72 -0.20 7.24 -17.73
C ARG A 72 -1.55 7.89 -17.45
N ALA A 73 -2.20 7.53 -16.34
CA ALA A 73 -3.43 8.16 -15.88
C ALA A 73 -3.19 9.49 -15.13
N GLY A 74 -1.93 9.91 -14.97
CA GLY A 74 -1.53 11.15 -14.30
C GLY A 74 -1.35 11.03 -12.79
N GLU A 75 -1.36 9.82 -12.24
CA GLU A 75 -1.18 9.58 -10.81
C GLU A 75 0.31 9.54 -10.45
N ARG A 76 0.69 10.18 -9.35
CA ARG A 76 2.00 10.02 -8.70
C ARG A 76 1.90 8.88 -7.68
N VAL A 77 2.91 8.01 -7.63
CA VAL A 77 2.86 6.80 -6.79
C VAL A 77 4.08 6.72 -5.87
N ALA A 78 3.83 6.73 -4.56
CA ALA A 78 4.84 6.46 -3.54
C ALA A 78 4.93 4.95 -3.28
N ILE A 79 6.14 4.40 -3.40
CA ILE A 79 6.39 2.96 -3.25
C ILE A 79 7.05 2.70 -1.91
N CYS A 80 6.30 2.02 -1.05
CA CYS A 80 6.67 1.69 0.32
C CYS A 80 7.06 0.22 0.43
N GLU A 81 8.32 -0.06 0.72
CA GLU A 81 8.87 -1.41 0.78
C GLU A 81 9.04 -1.92 2.21
N GLN A 82 9.13 -3.24 2.37
CA GLN A 82 9.52 -3.86 3.63
C GLN A 82 11.04 -3.77 3.81
N THR A 83 11.51 -3.00 4.78
CA THR A 83 12.95 -2.80 5.07
C THR A 83 13.52 -3.85 6.02
N GLU A 84 12.67 -4.70 6.59
CA GLU A 84 13.07 -5.87 7.36
C GLU A 84 12.20 -7.08 7.00
N THR A 85 12.70 -8.27 7.31
CA THR A 85 11.98 -9.53 7.15
C THR A 85 11.00 -9.77 8.32
N PRO A 86 9.95 -10.60 8.13
CA PRO A 86 9.10 -11.03 9.25
C PRO A 86 9.88 -11.70 10.39
N ALA A 87 10.99 -12.38 10.08
CA ALA A 87 11.85 -13.02 11.08
C ALA A 87 12.60 -11.98 11.93
N GLU A 88 13.11 -10.91 11.32
CA GLU A 88 13.76 -9.81 12.03
C GLU A 88 12.78 -9.02 12.88
N ALA A 89 11.58 -8.73 12.34
CA ALA A 89 10.52 -8.09 13.10
C ALA A 89 10.19 -8.90 14.38
N ARG A 90 10.03 -10.22 14.27
CA ARG A 90 9.75 -11.11 15.41
C ARG A 90 10.83 -11.06 16.49
N LYS A 91 12.10 -10.86 16.13
CA LYS A 91 13.20 -10.69 17.11
C LYS A 91 13.03 -9.42 17.96
N ARG A 92 12.37 -8.38 17.44
CA ARG A 92 12.05 -7.15 18.18
C ARG A 92 10.82 -7.28 19.09
N GLY A 93 10.06 -8.37 18.95
CA GLY A 93 8.91 -8.69 19.78
C GLY A 93 7.80 -9.41 19.00
N SER A 94 7.02 -10.24 19.68
CA SER A 94 5.94 -11.03 19.06
C SER A 94 4.82 -10.21 18.41
N LYS A 95 4.67 -8.95 18.82
CA LYS A 95 3.70 -7.99 18.26
C LYS A 95 4.33 -6.96 17.32
N ALA A 96 5.63 -7.05 17.05
CA ALA A 96 6.32 -6.08 16.21
C ALA A 96 5.85 -6.21 14.75
N VAL A 97 5.39 -5.10 14.20
CA VAL A 97 5.04 -5.00 12.77
C VAL A 97 6.33 -4.77 11.98
N VAL A 98 6.42 -5.40 10.81
CA VAL A 98 7.52 -5.23 9.85
C VAL A 98 7.72 -3.74 9.51
N ARG A 99 8.95 -3.26 9.60
CA ARG A 99 9.36 -1.90 9.20
C ARG A 99 9.19 -1.70 7.71
N ARG A 100 8.73 -0.50 7.37
CA ARG A 100 8.44 -0.09 6.00
C ARG A 100 8.79 1.37 5.79
N GLU A 101 9.31 1.67 4.62
CA GLU A 101 9.79 2.99 4.24
C GLU A 101 9.52 3.25 2.75
N ILE A 102 9.32 4.52 2.39
CA ILE A 102 9.25 4.92 0.98
C ILE A 102 10.64 4.80 0.37
N VAL A 103 10.77 4.00 -0.68
CA VAL A 103 12.05 3.81 -1.39
C VAL A 103 12.12 4.61 -2.69
N ARG A 104 10.97 4.90 -3.30
CA ARG A 104 10.88 5.74 -4.50
C ARG A 104 9.50 6.37 -4.63
N ILE A 105 9.44 7.50 -5.31
CA ILE A 105 8.21 8.14 -5.80
C ILE A 105 8.35 8.22 -7.31
N VAL A 106 7.30 7.81 -8.03
CA VAL A 106 7.27 7.76 -9.50
C VAL A 106 6.13 8.59 -10.05
#